data_AF-A0A936G8D8-F1
#
_entry.id   AF-A0A936G8D8-F1
#
_cell.length_a   1.000
_cell.length_b   1.000
_cell.length_c   1.000
_cell.angle_alpha   90.00
_cell.angle_beta   90.00
_cell.angle_gamma   90.00
#
_symmetry.space_group_name_H-M   'P 1'
#
loop_
_entity.id
_entity.type
_entity.pdbx_description
1 polymer ?
#
loop_
_entity_poly.entity_id
_entity_poly.type
_entity_poly.pdbx_seq_one_letter_code
_entity_poly.pdbx_strand_id
1 'polypeptide(L)'
;MLNNIYGVDIDPQAVEVTKLSLLLKVLEGESQETIGSQLSLLQERVLPDLSRNIQCGNSLIGPDYYEGQQLTMGFADLEERYRVNAFDWKGAFPQVFIQGGFDAVIGNPPYVRQESLSEYKEYFQRNYNSYDGVADLYIYFIEKGIGLLKKEGLYSIIVSSSFLRATYGKSLRIHLQNNATVLRLVDFGGLAVFETAKDPHVCIPLILADGSPNQSIEICKIPSLNLDLSNFVQENIYTIPASQFTQEVWAIDNAKRLELFNRIKAYGIELGKYVSGQFFRGVTTGLNEAFVIDTETKDKLIKADPKNSEIIKPLLQGEDIRRWHTNYKNRWLIFARRGTNIDSYPAVKEHLSNWKEDLTPKQVKLKERS
;
A
#
# COMPACT_ATOMS: atom_id res chain seq x y z
N MET A 1 -16.18 27.13 -0.70
CA MET A 1 -15.32 26.20 0.06
C MET A 1 -16.10 25.37 1.07
N LEU A 2 -16.80 26.00 2.03
CA LEU A 2 -17.53 25.33 3.12
C LEU A 2 -18.53 24.24 2.72
N ASN A 3 -19.12 24.34 1.52
CA ASN A 3 -20.09 23.35 1.05
C ASN A 3 -19.48 22.25 0.16
N ASN A 4 -18.23 22.43 -0.28
CA ASN A 4 -17.68 21.69 -1.43
C ASN A 4 -16.40 20.91 -1.10
N ILE A 5 -15.61 21.35 -0.11
CA ILE A 5 -14.32 20.75 0.22
C ILE A 5 -14.40 20.15 1.62
N TYR A 6 -14.08 18.87 1.72
CA TYR A 6 -14.04 18.11 2.96
C TYR A 6 -12.76 17.28 2.98
N GLY A 7 -12.23 17.02 4.17
CA GLY A 7 -10.98 16.30 4.33
C GLY A 7 -10.89 15.62 5.69
N VAL A 8 -10.21 14.48 5.71
CA VAL A 8 -9.93 13.73 6.94
C VAL A 8 -8.47 13.33 6.91
N ASP A 9 -7.76 13.62 7.98
CA ASP A 9 -6.39 13.13 8.19
C ASP A 9 -6.29 12.60 9.62
N ILE A 10 -5.45 11.58 9.83
CA ILE A 10 -5.23 11.03 11.17
C ILE A 10 -4.26 11.90 11.99
N ASP A 11 -3.42 12.68 11.30
CA ASP A 11 -2.48 13.59 11.94
C ASP A 11 -3.15 14.97 12.20
N PRO A 12 -3.32 15.37 13.48
CA PRO A 12 -3.88 16.67 13.82
C PRO A 12 -3.06 17.84 13.27
N GLN A 13 -1.74 17.70 13.09
CA GLN A 13 -0.91 18.76 12.50
C GLN A 13 -1.22 18.95 11.02
N ALA A 14 -1.37 17.87 10.27
CA ALA A 14 -1.76 17.90 8.87
C ALA A 14 -3.14 18.56 8.67
N VAL A 15 -4.08 18.31 9.58
CA VAL A 15 -5.40 18.95 9.60
C VAL A 15 -5.28 20.47 9.73
N GLU A 16 -4.51 20.98 10.70
CA GLU A 16 -4.36 22.42 10.91
C GLU A 16 -3.60 23.11 9.76
N VAL A 17 -2.56 22.47 9.23
CA VAL A 17 -1.84 22.95 8.04
C VAL A 17 -2.76 23.02 6.83
N THR A 18 -3.62 22.01 6.65
CA THR A 18 -4.59 21.96 5.54
C THR A 18 -5.61 23.09 5.67
N LYS A 19 -6.18 23.32 6.86
CA LYS A 19 -7.10 24.44 7.11
C LYS A 19 -6.45 25.76 6.75
N LEU A 20 -5.23 26.02 7.24
CA LEU A 20 -4.51 27.26 6.96
C LEU A 20 -4.23 27.42 5.45
N SER A 21 -3.74 26.37 4.79
CA SER A 21 -3.40 26.39 3.36
C SER A 21 -4.63 26.66 2.49
N LEU A 22 -5.77 26.06 2.81
CA LEU A 22 -7.03 26.32 2.12
C LEU A 22 -7.49 27.77 2.31
N LEU A 23 -7.40 28.31 3.53
CA LEU A 23 -7.76 29.70 3.81
C LEU A 23 -6.86 30.69 3.05
N LEU A 24 -5.55 30.44 3.00
CA LEU A 24 -4.62 31.26 2.20
C LEU A 24 -4.96 31.21 0.72
N LYS A 25 -5.30 30.03 0.18
CA LYS A 25 -5.67 29.88 -1.23
C LYS A 25 -6.94 30.63 -1.61
N VAL A 26 -7.89 30.78 -0.68
CA VAL A 26 -9.08 31.63 -0.89
C VAL A 26 -8.69 33.10 -1.02
N LEU A 27 -7.74 33.56 -0.20
CA LEU A 27 -7.31 34.96 -0.19
C LEU A 27 -6.48 35.35 -1.41
N GLU A 28 -5.72 34.43 -2.02
CA GLU A 28 -4.85 34.70 -3.18
C GLU A 28 -5.59 35.23 -4.43
N GLY A 29 -6.92 35.17 -4.48
CA GLY A 29 -7.75 35.67 -5.59
C GLY A 29 -8.76 36.78 -5.22
N GLU A 30 -8.77 37.26 -3.97
CA GLU A 30 -9.72 38.26 -3.49
C GLU A 30 -9.16 39.69 -3.64
N SER A 31 -9.96 40.63 -4.15
CA SER A 31 -9.58 42.04 -4.26
C SER A 31 -9.91 42.81 -2.97
N GLN A 32 -9.26 43.96 -2.72
CA GLN A 32 -9.58 44.80 -1.55
C GLN A 32 -11.07 45.21 -1.48
N GLU A 33 -11.74 45.37 -2.62
CA GLU A 33 -13.18 45.69 -2.67
C GLU A 33 -14.05 44.50 -2.26
N THR A 34 -13.67 43.28 -2.66
CA THR A 34 -14.42 42.05 -2.32
C THR A 34 -14.31 41.74 -0.83
N ILE A 35 -13.10 41.87 -0.27
CA ILE A 35 -12.83 41.73 1.16
C ILE A 35 -13.59 42.78 1.96
N GLY A 36 -13.61 44.04 1.50
CA GLY A 36 -14.37 45.14 2.10
C GLY A 36 -15.89 44.92 2.09
N SER A 37 -16.43 44.36 1.01
CA SER A 37 -17.86 44.04 0.92
C SER A 37 -18.27 42.90 1.87
N GLN A 38 -17.45 41.85 1.99
CA GLN A 38 -17.65 40.76 2.97
C GLN A 38 -17.53 41.25 4.41
N LEU A 39 -16.59 42.15 4.70
CA LEU A 39 -16.40 42.78 6.02
C LEU A 39 -17.62 43.59 6.49
N SER A 40 -18.35 44.22 5.56
CA SER A 40 -19.54 45.02 5.90
C SER A 40 -20.80 44.17 6.16
N LEU A 41 -20.87 42.99 5.55
CA LEU A 41 -22.05 42.10 5.57
C LEU A 41 -21.96 41.00 6.65
N LEU A 42 -20.75 40.59 7.03
CA LEU A 42 -20.49 39.56 8.04
C LEU A 42 -19.73 40.18 9.20
N GLN A 43 -20.48 40.61 10.22
CA GLN A 43 -20.00 41.44 11.31
C GLN A 43 -18.90 40.82 12.21
N GLU A 44 -18.31 39.64 11.93
CA GLU A 44 -17.34 39.03 12.86
C GLU A 44 -16.13 38.25 12.30
N ARG A 45 -16.05 37.75 11.05
CA ARG A 45 -14.81 37.07 10.56
C ARG A 45 -14.59 37.18 9.05
N VAL A 46 -13.36 37.55 8.66
CA VAL A 46 -12.88 37.57 7.25
C VAL A 46 -12.72 36.16 6.67
N LEU A 47 -12.49 35.16 7.53
CA LEU A 47 -12.18 33.79 7.13
C LEU A 47 -13.23 32.81 7.64
N PRO A 48 -13.71 31.87 6.79
CA PRO A 48 -14.67 30.86 7.20
C PRO A 48 -14.07 29.85 8.18
N ASP A 49 -14.88 29.33 9.11
CA ASP A 49 -14.46 28.24 10.01
C ASP A 49 -14.49 26.89 9.28
N LEU A 50 -13.31 26.30 9.04
CA LEU A 50 -13.14 25.01 8.38
C LEU A 50 -13.16 23.81 9.34
N SER A 51 -13.42 24.01 10.63
CA SER A 51 -13.40 22.93 11.64
C SER A 51 -14.41 21.82 11.36
N ARG A 52 -15.48 22.11 10.62
CA ARG A 52 -16.48 21.11 10.19
C ARG A 52 -16.13 20.45 8.86
N ASN A 53 -15.22 21.02 8.09
CA ASN A 53 -14.84 20.55 6.76
C ASN A 53 -13.62 19.65 6.80
N ILE A 54 -12.58 20.06 7.54
CA ILE A 54 -11.32 19.32 7.68
C ILE A 54 -11.25 18.79 9.11
N GLN A 55 -11.37 17.48 9.26
CA GLN A 55 -11.48 16.81 10.56
C GLN A 55 -10.33 15.84 10.81
N CYS A 56 -10.00 15.64 12.08
CA CYS A 56 -8.98 14.69 12.50
C CYS A 56 -9.63 13.33 12.79
N GLY A 57 -9.13 12.26 12.18
CA GLY A 57 -9.71 10.92 12.34
C GLY A 57 -9.07 9.86 11.45
N ASN A 58 -9.24 8.61 11.84
CA ASN A 58 -8.87 7.44 11.06
C ASN A 58 -9.94 7.16 10.01
N SER A 59 -9.63 7.44 8.76
CA SER A 59 -10.57 7.29 7.64
C SER A 59 -11.10 5.87 7.44
N LEU A 60 -10.36 4.85 7.88
CA LEU A 60 -10.68 3.43 7.64
C LEU A 60 -11.38 2.75 8.81
N ILE A 61 -11.21 3.25 10.04
CA ILE A 61 -11.77 2.62 11.25
C ILE A 61 -12.93 3.47 11.75
N GLY A 62 -14.13 2.89 11.77
CA GLY A 62 -15.33 3.51 12.30
C GLY A 62 -15.54 3.25 13.80
N PRO A 63 -16.52 3.93 14.43
CA PRO A 63 -16.83 3.73 15.85
C PRO A 63 -17.24 2.30 16.20
N ASP A 64 -17.71 1.53 15.22
CA ASP A 64 -18.04 0.11 15.31
C ASP A 64 -16.84 -0.76 15.71
N TYR A 65 -15.61 -0.24 15.59
CA TYR A 65 -14.40 -0.88 16.11
C TYR A 65 -14.51 -1.26 17.58
N TYR A 66 -15.18 -0.42 18.38
CA TYR A 66 -15.32 -0.62 19.82
C TYR A 66 -16.52 -1.51 20.19
N GLU A 67 -17.36 -1.90 19.23
CA GLU A 67 -18.51 -2.75 19.49
C GLU A 67 -18.07 -4.16 19.90
N GLY A 68 -18.50 -4.59 21.09
CA GLY A 68 -18.12 -5.89 21.66
C GLY A 68 -16.74 -5.92 22.32
N GLN A 69 -15.99 -4.80 22.31
CA GLN A 69 -14.86 -4.62 23.21
C GLN A 69 -15.40 -4.24 24.59
N GLN A 70 -15.01 -4.97 25.64
CA GLN A 70 -15.24 -4.54 27.03
C GLN A 70 -14.33 -3.35 27.32
N LEU A 71 -14.68 -2.18 26.79
CA LEU A 71 -14.05 -0.95 27.20
C LEU A 71 -14.47 -0.67 28.65
N THR A 72 -13.49 -0.53 29.53
CA THR A 72 -13.75 -0.02 30.87
C THR A 72 -13.97 1.50 30.82
N MET A 73 -14.29 2.14 31.93
CA MET A 73 -14.30 3.62 32.04
C MET A 73 -12.92 4.14 32.50
N GLY A 74 -11.83 3.45 32.10
CA GLY A 74 -10.48 3.68 32.58
C GLY A 74 -9.65 4.59 31.68
N PHE A 75 -8.51 5.07 32.20
CA PHE A 75 -7.55 5.87 31.44
C PHE A 75 -6.99 5.14 30.21
N ALA A 76 -6.83 3.81 30.28
CA ALA A 76 -6.35 3.00 29.16
C ALA A 76 -7.32 3.03 27.96
N ASP A 77 -8.63 3.09 28.21
CA ASP A 77 -9.65 3.17 27.15
C ASP A 77 -9.62 4.53 26.43
N LEU A 78 -9.27 5.61 27.14
CA LEU A 78 -9.10 6.93 26.55
C LEU A 78 -7.84 7.01 25.67
N GLU A 79 -6.73 6.42 26.11
CA GLU A 79 -5.52 6.31 25.29
C GLU A 79 -5.77 5.50 24.02
N GLU A 80 -6.47 4.36 24.13
CA GLU A 80 -6.83 3.56 22.97
C GLU A 80 -7.72 4.33 21.99
N ARG A 81 -8.73 5.04 22.49
CA ARG A 81 -9.60 5.89 21.65
C ARG A 81 -8.82 6.98 20.92
N TYR A 82 -7.88 7.63 21.60
CA TYR A 82 -7.02 8.64 21.00
C TYR A 82 -6.09 8.04 19.94
N ARG A 83 -5.54 6.85 20.20
CA ARG A 83 -4.60 6.16 19.31
C ARG A 83 -5.27 5.62 18.04
N VAL A 84 -6.45 4.99 18.17
CA VAL A 84 -7.22 4.47 17.03
C VAL A 84 -7.87 5.61 16.26
N ASN A 85 -8.35 6.63 16.99
CA ASN A 85 -8.99 7.84 16.46
C ASN A 85 -10.10 7.53 15.46
N ALA A 86 -10.99 6.61 15.79
CA ALA A 86 -12.05 6.14 14.88
C ALA A 86 -12.92 7.30 14.35
N PHE A 87 -13.28 7.26 13.08
CA PHE A 87 -14.00 8.35 12.40
C PHE A 87 -15.37 7.92 11.86
N ASP A 88 -16.42 8.60 12.31
CA ASP A 88 -17.77 8.44 11.76
C ASP A 88 -18.01 9.43 10.61
N TRP A 89 -17.86 8.95 9.38
CA TRP A 89 -18.11 9.73 8.18
C TRP A 89 -19.53 10.32 8.11
N LYS A 90 -20.55 9.54 8.50
CA LYS A 90 -21.96 9.97 8.41
C LYS A 90 -22.28 11.01 9.49
N GLY A 91 -21.78 10.81 10.70
CA GLY A 91 -21.91 11.76 11.80
C GLY A 91 -21.13 13.06 11.56
N ALA A 92 -19.94 12.97 10.96
CA ALA A 92 -19.07 14.12 10.67
C ALA A 92 -19.57 14.98 9.50
N PHE A 93 -20.12 14.35 8.46
CA PHE A 93 -20.57 15.03 7.23
C PHE A 93 -22.04 14.73 6.87
N PRO A 94 -23.00 14.99 7.78
CA PRO A 94 -24.37 14.52 7.62
C PRO A 94 -25.05 15.07 6.36
N GLN A 95 -24.78 16.33 5.99
CA GLN A 95 -25.38 16.95 4.81
C GLN A 95 -24.94 16.29 3.50
N VAL A 96 -23.70 15.79 3.43
CA VAL A 96 -23.19 15.05 2.27
C VAL A 96 -23.93 13.72 2.13
N PHE A 97 -24.08 12.99 3.23
CA PHE A 97 -24.73 11.67 3.21
C PHE A 97 -26.25 11.75 3.07
N ILE A 98 -26.89 12.84 3.51
CA ILE A 98 -28.30 13.14 3.19
C ILE A 98 -28.49 13.29 1.67
N GLN A 99 -27.50 13.82 0.97
CA GLN A 99 -27.49 13.94 -0.50
C GLN A 99 -27.00 12.67 -1.22
N GLY A 100 -26.78 11.58 -0.48
CA GLY A 100 -26.39 10.29 -1.02
C GLY A 100 -24.89 10.01 -1.04
N GLY A 101 -24.03 10.95 -0.62
CA GLY A 101 -22.58 10.79 -0.60
C GLY A 101 -21.84 11.89 -1.38
N PHE A 102 -20.53 11.76 -1.49
CA PHE A 102 -19.70 12.73 -2.20
C PHE A 102 -19.83 12.60 -3.72
N ASP A 103 -19.74 13.73 -4.43
CA ASP A 103 -19.59 13.79 -5.90
C ASP A 103 -18.24 13.25 -6.36
N ALA A 104 -17.19 13.56 -5.61
CA ALA A 104 -15.84 13.11 -5.91
C ALA A 104 -15.05 12.87 -4.62
N VAL A 105 -14.19 11.86 -4.65
CA VAL A 105 -13.24 11.55 -3.58
C VAL A 105 -11.87 11.41 -4.21
N ILE A 106 -10.92 12.22 -3.72
CA ILE A 106 -9.53 12.22 -4.16
C ILE A 106 -8.57 12.09 -2.98
N GLY A 107 -7.35 11.64 -3.24
CA GLY A 107 -6.36 11.50 -2.18
C GLY A 107 -5.07 10.79 -2.59
N ASN A 108 -4.14 10.75 -1.65
CA ASN A 108 -2.89 10.01 -1.73
C ASN A 108 -2.75 9.24 -0.41
N PRO A 109 -3.33 8.03 -0.30
CA PRO A 109 -3.30 7.27 0.95
C PRO A 109 -1.85 6.96 1.36
N PRO A 110 -1.62 6.68 2.65
CA PRO A 110 -0.30 6.37 3.14
C PRO A 110 0.21 5.02 2.59
N TYR A 111 1.48 4.97 2.19
CA TYR A 111 2.15 3.79 1.63
C TYR A 111 2.61 2.83 2.74
N VAL A 112 1.64 2.29 3.48
CA VAL A 112 1.86 1.40 4.62
C VAL A 112 1.69 -0.06 4.20
N ARG A 113 2.72 -0.86 4.46
CA ARG A 113 2.72 -2.30 4.20
C ARG A 113 1.97 -3.07 5.29
N GLN A 114 1.49 -4.26 4.92
CA GLN A 114 0.74 -5.16 5.80
C GLN A 114 1.41 -5.48 7.14
N GLU A 115 2.76 -5.43 7.23
CA GLU A 115 3.49 -5.69 8.48
C GLU A 115 3.14 -4.71 9.59
N SER A 116 2.83 -3.46 9.25
CA SER A 116 2.48 -2.40 10.20
C SER A 116 0.99 -2.39 10.57
N LEU A 117 0.17 -3.27 9.96
CA LEU A 117 -1.29 -3.29 10.14
C LEU A 117 -1.77 -4.40 11.08
N SER A 118 -0.85 -5.11 11.74
CA SER A 118 -1.15 -6.33 12.51
C SER A 118 -2.26 -6.16 13.55
N GLU A 119 -2.36 -4.98 14.15
CA GLU A 119 -3.34 -4.68 15.20
C GLU A 119 -4.78 -4.49 14.70
N TYR A 120 -4.97 -4.14 13.43
CA TYR A 120 -6.29 -3.85 12.85
C TYR A 120 -6.80 -4.97 11.93
N LYS A 121 -6.05 -6.08 11.81
CA LYS A 121 -6.37 -7.17 10.89
C LYS A 121 -7.77 -7.74 11.10
N GLU A 122 -8.16 -7.99 12.35
CA GLU A 122 -9.50 -8.51 12.66
C GLU A 122 -10.61 -7.54 12.26
N TYR A 123 -10.40 -6.24 12.47
CA TYR A 123 -11.35 -5.22 12.05
C TYR A 123 -11.47 -5.18 10.53
N PHE A 124 -10.35 -5.15 9.81
CA PHE A 124 -10.37 -5.15 8.34
C PHE A 124 -11.01 -6.41 7.77
N GLN A 125 -10.73 -7.57 8.36
CA GLN A 125 -11.34 -8.84 7.94
C GLN A 125 -12.87 -8.84 8.07
N ARG A 126 -13.40 -8.19 9.11
CA ARG A 126 -14.84 -8.14 9.36
C ARG A 126 -15.56 -7.09 8.52
N ASN A 127 -14.90 -5.99 8.20
CA ASN A 127 -15.54 -4.79 7.64
C ASN A 127 -15.23 -4.50 6.17
N TYR A 128 -14.28 -5.19 5.56
CA TYR A 128 -13.86 -4.94 4.18
C TYR A 128 -13.94 -6.21 3.33
N ASN A 129 -14.65 -6.12 2.20
CA ASN A 129 -14.75 -7.21 1.23
C ASN A 129 -13.41 -7.43 0.51
N SER A 130 -12.59 -6.39 0.40
CA SER A 130 -11.28 -6.42 -0.21
C SER A 130 -10.18 -6.99 0.71
N TYR A 131 -10.54 -7.52 1.88
CA TYR A 131 -9.56 -8.02 2.85
C TYR A 131 -8.69 -9.14 2.27
N ASP A 132 -7.39 -9.02 2.53
CA ASP A 132 -6.40 -10.05 2.39
C ASP A 132 -5.34 -9.84 3.49
N GLY A 133 -4.89 -10.92 4.13
CA GLY A 133 -3.99 -10.85 5.28
C GLY A 133 -2.61 -10.24 4.99
N VAL A 134 -2.25 -10.10 3.71
CA VAL A 134 -1.02 -9.45 3.25
C VAL A 134 -1.26 -8.23 2.35
N ALA A 135 -2.49 -7.72 2.27
CA ALA A 135 -2.79 -6.51 1.52
C ALA A 135 -2.19 -5.26 2.16
N ASP A 136 -1.68 -4.37 1.31
CA ASP A 136 -1.24 -3.03 1.70
C ASP A 136 -2.45 -2.14 2.04
N LEU A 137 -2.23 -1.11 2.87
CA LEU A 137 -3.31 -0.29 3.45
C LEU A 137 -4.18 0.41 2.39
N TYR A 138 -3.60 0.79 1.25
CA TYR A 138 -4.31 1.51 0.19
C TYR A 138 -5.49 0.70 -0.39
N ILE A 139 -5.46 -0.63 -0.30
CA ILE A 139 -6.55 -1.50 -0.76
C ILE A 139 -7.87 -1.13 -0.06
N TYR A 140 -7.81 -0.92 1.26
CA TYR A 140 -8.96 -0.55 2.07
C TYR A 140 -9.40 0.90 1.81
N PHE A 141 -8.48 1.79 1.47
CA PHE A 141 -8.82 3.17 1.06
C PHE A 141 -9.61 3.19 -0.26
N ILE A 142 -9.32 2.29 -1.20
CA ILE A 142 -10.08 2.17 -2.45
C ILE A 142 -11.52 1.74 -2.15
N GLU A 143 -11.72 0.64 -1.42
CA GLU A 143 -13.07 0.18 -1.04
C GLU A 143 -13.81 1.24 -0.22
N LYS A 144 -13.16 1.80 0.81
CA LYS A 144 -13.76 2.85 1.66
C LYS A 144 -14.19 4.04 0.83
N GLY A 145 -13.28 4.56 -0.01
CA GLY A 145 -13.50 5.78 -0.79
C GLY A 145 -14.64 5.64 -1.79
N ILE A 146 -14.76 4.49 -2.45
CA ILE A 146 -15.91 4.18 -3.31
C ILE A 146 -17.20 4.16 -2.49
N GLY A 147 -17.19 3.56 -1.30
CA GLY A 147 -18.35 3.54 -0.41
C GLY A 147 -18.78 4.89 0.17
N LEU A 148 -17.97 5.94 0.03
CA LEU A 148 -18.32 7.32 0.44
C LEU A 148 -19.00 8.09 -0.69
N LEU A 149 -18.91 7.63 -1.93
CA LEU A 149 -19.47 8.31 -3.09
C LEU A 149 -20.98 8.10 -3.20
N LYS A 150 -21.66 9.09 -3.77
CA LYS A 150 -23.00 8.89 -4.30
C LYS A 150 -22.95 8.11 -5.62
N LYS A 151 -24.12 7.63 -6.08
CA LYS A 151 -24.24 7.00 -7.40
C LYS A 151 -23.67 7.93 -8.49
N GLU A 152 -22.86 7.37 -9.39
CA GLU A 152 -22.16 8.12 -10.45
C GLU A 152 -21.10 9.12 -9.96
N GLY A 153 -20.73 9.09 -8.67
CA GLY A 153 -19.60 9.85 -8.15
C GLY A 153 -18.25 9.31 -8.67
N LEU A 154 -17.22 10.15 -8.67
CA LEU A 154 -15.89 9.82 -9.19
C LEU A 154 -14.85 9.65 -8.07
N TYR A 155 -14.10 8.57 -8.15
CA TYR A 155 -12.99 8.27 -7.25
C TYR A 155 -11.67 8.31 -8.00
N SER A 156 -10.66 9.02 -7.47
CA SER A 156 -9.32 8.97 -8.02
C SER A 156 -8.24 9.23 -6.97
N ILE A 157 -7.33 8.29 -6.79
CA ILE A 157 -6.26 8.39 -5.80
C ILE A 157 -4.91 7.97 -6.38
N ILE A 158 -3.82 8.34 -5.73
CA ILE A 158 -2.46 7.91 -6.11
C ILE A 158 -2.10 6.66 -5.30
N VAL A 159 -1.87 5.52 -5.97
CA VAL A 159 -1.63 4.23 -5.29
C VAL A 159 -0.57 3.39 -5.98
N SER A 160 -0.12 2.33 -5.31
CA SER A 160 0.65 1.27 -5.97
C SER A 160 -0.19 0.59 -7.05
N SER A 161 0.40 0.32 -8.22
CA SER A 161 -0.17 -0.49 -9.30
C SER A 161 -0.16 -1.99 -9.01
N SER A 162 0.35 -2.40 -7.84
CA SER A 162 0.45 -3.80 -7.44
C SER A 162 -0.91 -4.50 -7.40
N PHE A 163 -2.01 -3.83 -7.04
CA PHE A 163 -3.35 -4.44 -7.03
C PHE A 163 -3.81 -4.96 -8.40
N LEU A 164 -3.20 -4.48 -9.50
CA LEU A 164 -3.48 -4.98 -10.85
C LEU A 164 -3.01 -6.43 -11.03
N ARG A 165 -1.96 -6.85 -10.32
CA ARG A 165 -1.25 -8.13 -10.58
C ARG A 165 -1.06 -9.00 -9.35
N ALA A 166 -0.95 -8.40 -8.16
CA ALA A 166 -0.70 -9.12 -6.92
C ALA A 166 -1.89 -10.03 -6.56
N THR A 167 -1.58 -11.14 -5.92
CA THR A 167 -2.59 -12.10 -5.42
C THR A 167 -3.48 -11.45 -4.37
N TYR A 168 -2.92 -10.64 -3.47
CA TYR A 168 -3.66 -9.92 -2.44
C TYR A 168 -4.67 -8.91 -3.01
N GLY A 169 -4.47 -8.45 -4.25
CA GLY A 169 -5.38 -7.53 -4.92
C GLY A 169 -6.65 -8.21 -5.44
N LYS A 170 -6.76 -9.54 -5.39
CA LYS A 170 -7.89 -10.29 -5.95
C LYS A 170 -9.22 -9.87 -5.34
N SER A 171 -9.30 -9.80 -4.01
CA SER A 171 -10.52 -9.39 -3.31
C SER A 171 -10.94 -7.98 -3.70
N LEU A 172 -10.00 -7.05 -3.87
CA LEU A 172 -10.28 -5.71 -4.38
C LEU A 172 -10.80 -5.73 -5.82
N ARG A 173 -10.17 -6.50 -6.72
CA ARG A 173 -10.64 -6.60 -8.12
C ARG A 173 -12.07 -7.13 -8.19
N ILE A 174 -12.42 -8.12 -7.37
CA ILE A 174 -13.80 -8.61 -7.23
C ILE A 174 -14.73 -7.50 -6.72
N HIS A 175 -14.32 -6.77 -5.68
CA HIS A 175 -15.10 -5.66 -5.13
C HIS A 175 -15.37 -4.58 -6.20
N LEU A 176 -14.35 -4.20 -6.96
CA LEU A 176 -14.46 -3.23 -8.05
C LEU A 176 -15.45 -3.73 -9.11
N GLN A 177 -15.34 -4.97 -9.58
CA GLN A 177 -16.25 -5.52 -10.59
C GLN A 177 -17.73 -5.47 -10.20
N ASN A 178 -18.04 -5.59 -8.91
CA ASN A 178 -19.42 -5.67 -8.43
C ASN A 178 -20.01 -4.31 -8.05
N ASN A 179 -19.17 -3.34 -7.68
CA ASN A 179 -19.62 -2.09 -7.04
C ASN A 179 -19.18 -0.82 -7.77
N ALA A 180 -18.28 -0.93 -8.75
CA ALA A 180 -17.67 0.23 -9.39
C ALA A 180 -17.26 -0.04 -10.84
N THR A 181 -16.96 1.04 -11.55
CA THR A 181 -16.54 0.99 -12.94
C THR A 181 -15.20 1.69 -13.07
N VAL A 182 -14.16 0.94 -13.41
CA VAL A 182 -12.87 1.55 -13.74
C VAL A 182 -12.99 2.21 -15.11
N LEU A 183 -12.78 3.52 -15.16
CA LEU A 183 -12.84 4.32 -16.39
C LEU A 183 -11.46 4.49 -17.02
N ARG A 184 -10.47 4.81 -16.20
CA ARG A 184 -9.09 5.08 -16.64
C ARG A 184 -8.06 4.56 -15.66
N LEU A 185 -6.92 4.10 -16.17
CA LEU A 185 -5.69 3.88 -15.41
C LEU A 185 -4.54 4.66 -16.03
N VAL A 186 -3.95 5.59 -15.28
CA VAL A 186 -2.66 6.20 -15.62
C VAL A 186 -1.56 5.46 -14.86
N ASP A 187 -0.73 4.71 -15.56
CA ASP A 187 0.32 3.84 -14.98
C ASP A 187 1.70 4.48 -15.15
N PHE A 188 2.40 4.71 -14.05
CA PHE A 188 3.77 5.23 -14.03
C PHE A 188 4.83 4.13 -14.17
N GLY A 189 4.41 2.87 -14.32
CA GLY A 189 5.31 1.76 -14.56
C GLY A 189 6.22 1.58 -13.34
N GLY A 190 7.54 1.74 -13.51
CA GLY A 190 8.52 1.68 -12.41
C GLY A 190 9.28 2.98 -12.22
N LEU A 191 8.68 4.12 -12.62
CA LEU A 191 9.28 5.43 -12.43
C LEU A 191 9.23 5.83 -10.95
N ALA A 192 10.33 6.35 -10.42
CA ALA A 192 10.40 6.84 -9.05
C ALA A 192 9.64 8.18 -8.91
N VAL A 193 8.31 8.12 -8.84
CA VAL A 193 7.44 9.30 -8.68
C VAL A 193 7.72 10.01 -7.35
N PHE A 194 8.06 9.24 -6.31
CA PHE A 194 8.40 9.75 -4.99
C PHE A 194 9.80 9.27 -4.59
N GLU A 195 10.71 10.20 -4.30
CA GLU A 195 12.13 9.89 -3.99
C GLU A 195 12.30 8.94 -2.79
N THR A 196 11.36 8.97 -1.84
CA THR A 196 11.42 8.22 -0.58
C THR A 196 10.52 6.99 -0.55
N ALA A 197 9.71 6.75 -1.60
CA ALA A 197 8.81 5.61 -1.61
C ALA A 197 9.57 4.30 -1.90
N LYS A 198 9.30 3.27 -1.09
CA LYS A 198 9.88 1.94 -1.26
C LYS A 198 9.32 1.18 -2.47
N ASP A 199 8.20 1.65 -3.04
CA ASP A 199 7.57 1.08 -4.23
C ASP A 199 7.51 2.14 -5.34
N PRO A 200 8.28 1.99 -6.44
CA PRO A 200 8.22 2.92 -7.57
C PRO A 200 6.99 2.68 -8.45
N HIS A 201 6.20 1.63 -8.19
CA HIS A 201 5.11 1.24 -9.07
C HIS A 201 3.83 1.98 -8.76
N VAL A 202 3.70 3.24 -9.20
CA VAL A 202 2.52 4.08 -8.96
C VAL A 202 1.54 4.03 -10.13
N CYS A 203 0.24 4.10 -9.83
CA CYS A 203 -0.80 4.41 -10.80
C CYS A 203 -1.88 5.32 -10.21
N ILE A 204 -2.62 6.00 -11.08
CA ILE A 204 -3.78 6.83 -10.76
C ILE A 204 -5.00 6.26 -11.47
N PRO A 205 -5.84 5.48 -10.77
CA PRO A 205 -7.13 5.07 -11.30
C PRO A 205 -8.15 6.21 -11.29
N LEU A 206 -9.02 6.24 -12.30
CA LEU A 206 -10.30 6.95 -12.29
C LEU A 206 -11.41 5.91 -12.27
N ILE A 207 -12.24 5.97 -11.24
CA ILE A 207 -13.28 4.97 -10.98
C ILE A 207 -14.61 5.70 -10.79
N LEU A 208 -15.65 5.19 -11.41
CA LEU A 208 -17.03 5.63 -11.23
C LEU A 208 -17.73 4.73 -10.21
N ALA A 209 -18.45 5.32 -9.25
CA ALA A 209 -19.31 4.61 -8.31
C ALA A 209 -20.60 4.14 -9.00
N ASP A 210 -20.44 3.23 -9.95
CA ASP A 210 -21.48 2.55 -10.69
C ASP A 210 -21.01 1.13 -11.03
N GLY A 211 -21.79 0.12 -10.68
CA GLY A 211 -21.50 -1.28 -10.99
C GLY A 211 -21.88 -1.70 -12.42
N SER A 212 -22.35 -0.76 -13.24
CA SER A 212 -22.76 -1.05 -14.62
C SER A 212 -21.57 -1.50 -15.47
N PRO A 213 -21.73 -2.50 -16.37
CA PRO A 213 -20.62 -2.99 -17.18
C PRO A 213 -20.08 -1.90 -18.11
N ASN A 214 -18.81 -1.53 -17.95
CA ASN A 214 -18.13 -0.71 -18.92
C ASN A 214 -17.80 -1.53 -20.19
N GLN A 215 -17.75 -0.88 -21.35
CA GLN A 215 -17.31 -1.54 -22.58
C GLN A 215 -15.78 -1.59 -22.68
N SER A 216 -15.12 -0.50 -22.27
CA SER A 216 -13.67 -0.36 -22.40
C SER A 216 -13.07 0.58 -21.35
N ILE A 217 -11.82 0.34 -21.01
CA ILE A 217 -11.08 1.11 -20.01
C ILE A 217 -9.94 1.86 -20.72
N GLU A 218 -9.81 3.14 -20.41
CA GLU A 218 -8.73 3.99 -20.90
C GLU A 218 -7.45 3.72 -20.14
N ILE A 219 -6.34 3.58 -20.86
CA ILE A 219 -5.02 3.33 -20.27
C ILE A 219 -4.03 4.33 -20.83
N CYS A 220 -3.21 4.90 -19.96
CA CYS A 220 -2.06 5.70 -20.35
C CYS A 220 -0.83 5.24 -19.56
N LYS A 221 0.25 4.87 -20.26
CA LYS A 221 1.52 4.49 -19.63
C LYS A 221 2.49 5.65 -19.73
N ILE A 222 2.99 6.12 -18.59
CA ILE A 222 3.88 7.27 -18.49
C ILE A 222 5.34 6.81 -18.72
N PRO A 223 6.04 7.33 -19.75
CA PRO A 223 7.40 6.89 -20.09
C PRO A 223 8.49 7.59 -19.28
N SER A 224 8.23 8.81 -18.80
CA SER A 224 9.17 9.62 -18.03
C SER A 224 8.43 10.62 -17.13
N LEU A 225 9.10 11.18 -16.13
CA LEU A 225 8.53 12.20 -15.25
C LEU A 225 8.73 13.63 -15.77
N ASN A 226 9.57 13.82 -16.80
CA ASN A 226 9.86 15.12 -17.40
C ASN A 226 8.97 15.36 -18.62
N LEU A 227 7.67 15.50 -18.37
CA LEU A 227 6.65 15.75 -19.39
C LEU A 227 5.48 16.55 -18.81
N ASP A 228 4.73 17.20 -19.68
CA ASP A 228 3.42 17.75 -19.31
C ASP A 228 2.44 16.59 -19.18
N LEU A 229 2.14 16.21 -17.94
CA LEU A 229 1.34 15.03 -17.63
C LEU A 229 -0.08 15.14 -18.22
N SER A 230 -0.69 16.31 -18.13
CA SER A 230 -2.07 16.52 -18.56
C SER A 230 -2.20 16.38 -20.07
N ASN A 231 -1.34 17.07 -20.82
CA ASN A 231 -1.33 16.98 -22.28
C ASN A 231 -0.93 15.57 -22.75
N PHE A 232 0.09 14.98 -22.14
CA PHE A 232 0.54 13.65 -22.51
C PHE A 232 -0.55 12.59 -22.32
N VAL A 233 -1.26 12.62 -21.18
CA VAL A 233 -2.36 11.68 -20.92
C VAL A 233 -3.46 11.84 -21.96
N GLN A 234 -3.85 13.07 -22.31
CA GLN A 234 -4.89 13.29 -23.33
C GLN A 234 -4.51 12.74 -24.71
N GLU A 235 -3.23 12.86 -25.10
CA GLU A 235 -2.75 12.44 -26.43
C GLU A 235 -2.40 10.96 -26.55
N ASN A 236 -2.10 10.27 -25.43
CA ASN A 236 -1.51 8.92 -25.43
C ASN A 236 -2.40 7.86 -24.78
N ILE A 237 -3.69 8.14 -24.58
CA ILE A 237 -4.66 7.13 -24.14
C ILE A 237 -4.89 6.09 -25.24
N TYR A 238 -4.94 4.82 -24.83
CA TYR A 238 -5.50 3.74 -25.61
C TYR A 238 -6.54 2.99 -24.79
N THR A 239 -7.44 2.27 -25.45
CA THR A 239 -8.51 1.52 -24.76
C THR A 239 -8.24 0.03 -24.76
N ILE A 240 -8.67 -0.63 -23.68
CA ILE A 240 -8.69 -2.09 -23.54
C ILE A 240 -10.14 -2.52 -23.26
N PRO A 241 -10.62 -3.65 -23.83
CA PRO A 241 -11.93 -4.19 -23.46
C PRO A 241 -12.05 -4.44 -21.95
N ALA A 242 -13.14 -3.97 -21.34
CA ALA A 242 -13.37 -4.16 -19.91
C ALA A 242 -13.51 -5.64 -19.52
N SER A 243 -13.83 -6.52 -20.47
CA SER A 243 -13.85 -7.98 -20.29
C SER A 243 -12.49 -8.56 -19.87
N GLN A 244 -11.39 -7.84 -20.05
CA GLN A 244 -10.07 -8.25 -19.58
C GLN A 244 -9.86 -7.98 -18.08
N PHE A 245 -10.67 -7.11 -17.48
CA PHE A 245 -10.57 -6.73 -16.09
C PHE A 245 -11.39 -7.70 -15.24
N THR A 246 -10.84 -8.92 -15.13
CA THR A 246 -11.45 -10.04 -14.39
C THR A 246 -11.03 -10.05 -12.91
N GLN A 247 -11.48 -10.99 -12.10
CA GLN A 247 -10.90 -11.19 -10.75
C GLN A 247 -9.39 -11.58 -10.78
N GLU A 248 -8.91 -12.04 -11.92
CA GLU A 248 -7.51 -12.41 -12.14
C GLU A 248 -6.65 -11.19 -12.49
N VAL A 249 -5.40 -11.41 -12.88
CA VAL A 249 -4.44 -10.36 -13.19
C VAL A 249 -4.94 -9.45 -14.33
N TRP A 250 -4.93 -8.13 -14.09
CA TRP A 250 -5.26 -7.12 -15.09
C TRP A 250 -4.03 -6.81 -15.94
N ALA A 251 -4.00 -7.37 -17.14
CA ALA A 251 -3.01 -7.05 -18.15
C ALA A 251 -3.40 -5.72 -18.84
N ILE A 252 -2.74 -4.64 -18.46
CA ILE A 252 -2.99 -3.30 -19.01
C ILE A 252 -2.16 -3.01 -20.28
N ASP A 253 -1.77 -4.04 -21.02
CA ASP A 253 -0.99 -3.88 -22.24
C ASP A 253 -1.88 -3.58 -23.46
N ASN A 254 -1.33 -2.85 -24.42
CA ASN A 254 -2.06 -2.56 -25.66
C ASN A 254 -2.33 -3.85 -26.48
N ALA A 255 -3.29 -3.78 -27.40
CA ALA A 255 -3.72 -4.92 -28.20
C ALA A 255 -2.57 -5.66 -28.91
N LYS A 256 -1.57 -4.94 -29.42
CA LYS A 256 -0.39 -5.53 -30.09
C LYS A 256 0.45 -6.38 -29.14
N ARG A 257 0.68 -5.90 -27.90
CA ARG A 257 1.42 -6.66 -26.87
C ARG A 257 0.62 -7.87 -26.39
N LEU A 258 -0.68 -7.73 -26.23
CA LEU A 258 -1.55 -8.84 -25.84
C LEU A 258 -1.58 -9.94 -26.91
N GLU A 259 -1.67 -9.55 -28.19
CA GLU A 259 -1.60 -10.48 -29.31
C GLU A 259 -0.27 -11.23 -29.33
N LEU A 260 0.85 -10.51 -29.16
CA LEU A 260 2.18 -11.12 -29.05
C LEU A 260 2.26 -12.08 -27.86
N PHE A 261 1.75 -11.68 -26.69
CA PHE A 261 1.73 -12.51 -25.50
C PHE A 261 0.91 -13.79 -25.70
N ASN A 262 -0.28 -13.68 -26.30
CA ASN A 262 -1.13 -14.82 -26.62
C ASN A 262 -0.47 -15.78 -27.62
N ARG A 263 0.24 -15.24 -28.62
CA ARG A 263 1.06 -16.06 -29.54
C ARG A 263 2.16 -16.80 -28.78
N ILE A 264 2.93 -16.11 -27.93
CA ILE A 264 3.97 -16.74 -27.11
C ILE A 264 3.38 -17.86 -26.24
N LYS A 265 2.21 -17.61 -25.62
CA LYS A 265 1.52 -18.58 -24.77
C LYS A 265 1.01 -19.79 -25.56
N ALA A 266 0.59 -19.60 -26.82
CA ALA A 266 0.10 -20.69 -27.67
C ALA A 266 1.21 -21.66 -28.11
N TYR A 267 2.44 -21.17 -28.28
CA TYR A 267 3.58 -22.00 -28.72
C TYR A 267 4.51 -22.43 -27.57
N GLY A 268 4.53 -21.67 -26.47
CA GLY A 268 5.41 -21.90 -25.33
C GLY A 268 4.80 -22.84 -24.28
N ILE A 269 5.66 -23.53 -23.54
CA ILE A 269 5.27 -24.22 -22.31
C ILE A 269 5.35 -23.19 -21.17
N GLU A 270 4.25 -22.99 -20.46
CA GLU A 270 4.24 -22.15 -19.27
C GLU A 270 5.30 -22.65 -18.27
N LEU A 271 6.10 -21.73 -17.71
CA LEU A 271 7.18 -22.11 -16.79
C LEU A 271 6.67 -22.98 -15.65
N GLY A 272 5.49 -22.67 -15.10
CA GLY A 272 4.85 -23.48 -14.07
C GLY A 272 4.60 -24.93 -14.48
N LYS A 273 4.25 -25.19 -15.74
CA LYS A 273 4.14 -26.56 -16.26
C LYS A 273 5.51 -27.19 -16.44
N TYR A 274 6.46 -26.44 -17.00
CA TYR A 274 7.83 -26.90 -17.23
C TYR A 274 8.52 -27.36 -15.94
N VAL A 275 8.33 -26.63 -14.84
CA VAL A 275 8.89 -26.97 -13.52
C VAL A 275 7.92 -27.79 -12.64
N SER A 276 6.80 -28.27 -13.20
CA SER A 276 5.78 -29.03 -12.45
C SER A 276 5.31 -28.33 -11.17
N GLY A 277 5.16 -27.01 -11.23
CA GLY A 277 4.71 -26.16 -10.14
C GLY A 277 5.74 -25.93 -9.03
N GLN A 278 6.96 -26.44 -9.18
CA GLN A 278 8.00 -26.35 -8.16
C GLN A 278 8.71 -24.99 -8.21
N PHE A 279 8.18 -24.04 -7.45
CA PHE A 279 8.83 -22.76 -7.19
C PHE A 279 9.44 -22.78 -5.78
N PHE A 280 10.75 -22.59 -5.70
CA PHE A 280 11.46 -22.53 -4.43
C PHE A 280 11.86 -21.09 -4.12
N ARG A 281 11.56 -20.65 -2.90
CA ARG A 281 12.16 -19.44 -2.35
C ARG A 281 13.62 -19.73 -2.00
N GLY A 282 14.51 -18.77 -2.24
CA GLY A 282 15.89 -18.84 -1.76
C GLY A 282 15.95 -18.95 -0.23
N VAL A 283 17.15 -19.25 0.29
CA VAL A 283 17.37 -19.40 1.74
C VAL A 283 17.10 -18.08 2.45
N THR A 284 16.28 -18.11 3.50
CA THR A 284 16.03 -16.97 4.38
C THR A 284 16.72 -17.18 5.72
N THR A 285 17.71 -16.34 6.00
CA THR A 285 18.36 -16.24 7.30
C THR A 285 17.55 -15.28 8.15
N GLY A 286 16.97 -15.75 9.26
CA GLY A 286 16.16 -14.91 10.15
C GLY A 286 16.91 -13.71 10.74
N LEU A 287 18.23 -13.65 10.56
CA LEU A 287 19.13 -12.55 10.91
C LEU A 287 20.34 -12.57 9.97
N ASN A 288 20.42 -11.66 9.00
CA ASN A 288 21.48 -11.70 7.98
C ASN A 288 22.86 -11.48 8.61
N GLU A 289 22.93 -10.60 9.59
CA GLU A 289 24.13 -10.14 10.27
C GLU A 289 24.85 -11.28 11.00
N ALA A 290 24.10 -12.27 11.49
CA ALA A 290 24.67 -13.43 12.16
C ALA A 290 25.14 -14.51 11.17
N PHE A 291 24.38 -14.74 10.11
CA PHE A 291 24.57 -15.91 9.22
C PHE A 291 25.34 -15.60 7.93
N VAL A 292 25.39 -14.33 7.51
CA VAL A 292 26.13 -13.89 6.32
C VAL A 292 27.49 -13.36 6.78
N ILE A 293 28.56 -14.03 6.36
CA ILE A 293 29.94 -13.73 6.76
C ILE A 293 30.81 -13.39 5.55
N ASP A 294 31.89 -12.65 5.80
CA ASP A 294 32.92 -12.37 4.81
C ASP A 294 33.93 -13.54 4.67
N THR A 295 34.87 -13.38 3.73
CA THR A 295 35.88 -14.42 3.47
C THR A 295 36.87 -14.57 4.63
N GLU A 296 37.20 -13.48 5.33
CA GLU A 296 38.12 -13.52 6.48
C GLU A 296 37.53 -14.34 7.62
N THR A 297 36.26 -14.12 7.96
CA THR A 297 35.53 -14.87 8.98
C THR A 297 35.39 -16.34 8.58
N LYS A 298 35.06 -16.60 7.31
CA LYS A 298 35.00 -17.96 6.76
C LYS A 298 36.33 -18.70 6.92
N ASP A 299 37.44 -18.06 6.58
CA ASP A 299 38.78 -18.66 6.68
C ASP A 299 39.17 -18.91 8.14
N LYS A 300 38.86 -17.98 9.06
CA LYS A 300 39.06 -18.16 10.50
C LYS A 300 38.29 -19.37 11.04
N LEU A 301 37.01 -19.49 10.69
CA LEU A 301 36.16 -20.60 11.13
C LEU A 301 36.65 -21.94 10.58
N ILE A 302 36.98 -22.03 9.29
CA ILE A 302 37.47 -23.28 8.68
C ILE A 302 38.87 -23.66 9.21
N LYS A 303 39.72 -22.67 9.52
CA LYS A 303 41.03 -22.94 10.14
C LYS A 303 40.88 -23.48 11.57
N ALA A 304 39.88 -23.03 12.32
CA ALA A 304 39.60 -23.54 13.66
C ALA A 304 39.11 -24.99 13.64
N ASP A 305 38.25 -25.34 12.67
CA ASP A 305 37.84 -26.72 12.39
C ASP A 305 37.48 -26.87 10.90
N PRO A 306 38.22 -27.69 10.12
CA PRO A 306 37.92 -27.94 8.71
C PRO A 306 36.48 -28.41 8.43
N LYS A 307 35.85 -29.07 9.42
CA LYS A 307 34.46 -29.53 9.34
C LYS A 307 33.46 -28.39 9.13
N ASN A 308 33.79 -27.17 9.54
CA ASN A 308 32.92 -25.99 9.34
C ASN A 308 32.61 -25.72 7.85
N SER A 309 33.45 -26.19 6.91
CA SER A 309 33.19 -26.12 5.47
C SER A 309 31.94 -26.92 5.03
N GLU A 310 31.48 -27.88 5.83
CA GLU A 310 30.24 -28.63 5.58
C GLU A 310 29.01 -27.72 5.62
N ILE A 311 29.01 -26.71 6.51
CA ILE A 311 27.89 -25.80 6.73
C ILE A 311 28.13 -24.38 6.23
N ILE A 312 29.36 -24.01 5.85
CA ILE A 312 29.64 -22.69 5.26
C ILE A 312 29.62 -22.79 3.74
N LYS A 313 28.71 -22.08 3.08
CA LYS A 313 28.51 -22.14 1.62
C LYS A 313 28.63 -20.76 0.97
N PRO A 314 29.07 -20.65 -0.30
CA PRO A 314 29.03 -19.39 -1.03
C PRO A 314 27.60 -18.83 -1.08
N LEU A 315 27.45 -17.51 -0.90
CA LEU A 315 26.17 -16.83 -0.95
C LEU A 315 26.07 -15.93 -2.19
N LEU A 316 24.99 -16.09 -2.93
CA LEU A 316 24.55 -15.15 -3.96
C LEU A 316 23.22 -14.52 -3.52
N GLN A 317 23.14 -13.20 -3.59
CA GLN A 317 21.90 -12.45 -3.38
C GLN A 317 21.33 -11.97 -4.72
N GLY A 318 20.08 -11.52 -4.72
CA GLY A 318 19.42 -11.03 -5.94
C GLY A 318 20.18 -9.89 -6.62
N GLU A 319 20.87 -9.04 -5.85
CA GLU A 319 21.71 -7.97 -6.39
C GLU A 319 22.98 -8.46 -7.12
N ASP A 320 23.44 -9.69 -6.84
CA ASP A 320 24.65 -10.27 -7.44
C ASP A 320 24.37 -10.89 -8.82
N ILE A 321 23.11 -11.14 -9.12
CA ILE A 321 22.69 -11.76 -10.38
C ILE A 321 22.47 -10.66 -11.41
N ARG A 322 23.17 -10.79 -12.54
CA ARG A 322 23.07 -9.88 -13.68
C ARG A 322 22.77 -10.68 -14.93
N ARG A 323 22.43 -9.96 -16.00
CA ARG A 323 22.11 -10.59 -17.28
C ARG A 323 23.32 -11.41 -17.74
N TRP A 324 23.14 -12.72 -17.87
CA TRP A 324 24.12 -13.69 -18.33
C TRP A 324 25.36 -13.92 -17.46
N HIS A 325 25.44 -13.33 -16.26
CA HIS A 325 26.58 -13.53 -15.35
C HIS A 325 26.22 -13.29 -13.88
N THR A 326 27.05 -13.82 -12.99
CA THR A 326 26.96 -13.61 -11.53
C THR A 326 28.20 -12.87 -11.03
N ASN A 327 28.00 -11.87 -10.19
CA ASN A 327 29.07 -11.14 -9.52
C ASN A 327 29.23 -11.63 -8.08
N TYR A 328 30.20 -12.51 -7.85
CA TYR A 328 30.46 -13.02 -6.50
C TYR A 328 31.13 -11.96 -5.64
N LYS A 329 30.40 -11.42 -4.66
CA LYS A 329 30.94 -10.47 -3.67
C LYS A 329 31.72 -11.13 -2.53
N ASN A 330 32.21 -12.36 -2.71
CA ASN A 330 32.97 -13.13 -1.70
C ASN A 330 32.26 -13.23 -0.33
N ARG A 331 30.93 -13.35 -0.37
CA ARG A 331 30.05 -13.55 0.79
C ARG A 331 29.76 -15.03 0.99
N TRP A 332 29.62 -15.41 2.24
CA TRP A 332 29.40 -16.79 2.65
C TRP A 332 28.23 -16.86 3.62
N LEU A 333 27.54 -17.99 3.59
CA LEU A 333 26.40 -18.28 4.43
C LEU A 333 26.74 -19.42 5.38
N ILE A 334 26.55 -19.20 6.68
CA ILE A 334 26.46 -20.28 7.67
C ILE A 334 25.10 -20.95 7.51
N PHE A 335 25.05 -22.04 6.76
CA PHE A 335 23.85 -22.77 6.42
C PHE A 335 23.47 -23.82 7.47
N ALA A 336 23.11 -23.35 8.66
CA ALA A 336 22.60 -24.18 9.75
C ALA A 336 21.11 -24.47 9.58
N ARG A 337 20.76 -25.45 8.73
CA ARG A 337 19.37 -25.88 8.51
C ARG A 337 18.73 -26.48 9.75
N ARG A 338 17.39 -26.56 9.77
CA ARG A 338 16.64 -27.27 10.81
C ARG A 338 17.13 -28.72 10.89
N GLY A 339 17.58 -29.14 12.07
CA GLY A 339 18.20 -30.46 12.31
C GLY A 339 19.73 -30.49 12.26
N THR A 340 20.41 -29.39 11.92
CA THR A 340 21.86 -29.28 12.11
C THR A 340 22.18 -29.23 13.60
N ASN A 341 22.97 -30.19 14.10
CA ASN A 341 23.50 -30.14 15.44
C ASN A 341 24.64 -29.10 15.51
N ILE A 342 24.33 -27.89 15.97
CA ILE A 342 25.33 -26.80 16.05
C ILE A 342 26.46 -27.10 17.04
N ASP A 343 26.24 -27.98 18.03
CA ASP A 343 27.27 -28.41 18.98
C ASP A 343 28.39 -29.21 18.29
N SER A 344 28.12 -29.75 17.10
CA SER A 344 29.13 -30.38 16.25
C SER A 344 30.08 -29.38 15.56
N TYR A 345 29.85 -28.08 15.73
CA TYR A 345 30.62 -26.99 15.12
C TYR A 345 30.93 -25.88 16.16
N PRO A 346 31.84 -26.14 17.13
CA PRO A 346 32.04 -25.24 18.28
C PRO A 346 32.41 -23.80 17.90
N ALA A 347 33.31 -23.60 16.92
CA ALA A 347 33.71 -22.27 16.47
C ALA A 347 32.55 -21.49 15.81
N VAL A 348 31.69 -22.18 15.06
CA VAL A 348 30.50 -21.57 14.47
C VAL A 348 29.47 -21.25 15.55
N LYS A 349 29.31 -22.13 16.54
CA LYS A 349 28.43 -21.89 17.70
C LYS A 349 28.87 -20.67 18.49
N GLU A 350 30.16 -20.51 18.72
CA GLU A 350 30.73 -19.33 19.40
C GLU A 350 30.45 -18.05 18.61
N HIS A 351 30.71 -18.06 17.29
CA HIS A 351 30.37 -16.94 16.40
C HIS A 351 28.89 -16.54 16.48
N LEU A 352 27.97 -17.52 16.41
CA LEU A 352 26.54 -17.27 16.50
C LEU A 352 26.09 -16.83 17.91
N SER A 353 26.84 -17.18 18.95
CA SER A 353 26.51 -16.80 20.33
C SER A 353 26.61 -15.30 20.57
N ASN A 354 27.41 -14.57 19.76
CA ASN A 354 27.43 -13.10 19.77
C ASN A 354 26.08 -12.47 19.42
N TRP A 355 25.20 -13.23 18.75
CA TRP A 355 23.88 -12.80 18.31
C TRP A 355 22.76 -13.49 19.09
N LYS A 356 23.06 -14.10 20.24
CA LYS A 356 22.12 -14.93 20.98
C LYS A 356 20.84 -14.18 21.36
N GLU A 357 20.95 -12.92 21.76
CA GLU A 357 19.78 -12.10 22.13
C GLU A 357 18.82 -11.90 20.94
N ASP A 358 19.35 -11.61 19.76
CA ASP A 358 18.56 -11.38 18.54
C ASP A 358 18.05 -12.68 17.90
N LEU A 359 18.79 -13.78 18.06
CA LEU A 359 18.42 -15.11 17.56
C LEU A 359 17.42 -15.83 18.46
N THR A 360 17.29 -15.43 19.73
CA THR A 360 16.30 -16.01 20.64
C THR A 360 14.92 -15.45 20.27
N PRO A 361 13.92 -16.31 19.98
CA PRO A 361 12.57 -15.85 19.66
C PRO A 361 12.06 -14.97 20.81
N LYS A 362 11.78 -13.69 20.54
CA LYS A 362 11.11 -12.83 21.51
C LYS A 362 9.77 -13.49 21.84
N GLN A 363 9.54 -13.81 23.11
CA GLN A 363 8.25 -14.34 23.54
C GLN A 363 7.17 -13.37 23.09
N VAL A 364 6.30 -13.82 22.17
CA VAL A 364 5.03 -13.15 21.92
C VAL A 364 4.34 -13.14 23.28
N LYS A 365 4.08 -11.96 23.84
CA LYS A 365 3.20 -11.81 25.01
C LYS A 365 1.83 -12.35 24.59
N LEU A 366 1.61 -13.65 24.78
CA LEU A 366 0.29 -14.20 24.92
C LEU A 366 -0.29 -13.51 26.16
N LYS A 367 -1.12 -12.49 25.94
CA LYS A 367 -1.99 -11.98 27.01
C LYS A 367 -2.80 -13.18 27.48
N GLU A 368 -2.51 -13.63 28.68
CA GLU A 368 -3.30 -14.65 29.37
C GLU A 368 -4.75 -14.18 29.39
N ARG A 369 -5.61 -14.91 28.65
CA ARG A 369 -7.06 -14.81 28.82
C ARG A 369 -7.38 -15.55 30.12
N SER A 370 -7.51 -14.80 31.21
CA SER A 370 -8.22 -15.24 32.41
C SER A 370 -9.71 -14.96 32.28
#